data_AF-A0A7Y1SN86-F1
#
_entry.id   AF-A0A7Y1SN86-F1
#
_cell.length_a   1.000
_cell.length_b   1.000
_cell.length_c   1.000
_cell.angle_alpha   90.00
_cell.angle_beta   90.00
_cell.angle_gamma   90.00
#
_symmetry.space_group_name_H-M   'P 1'
#
loop_
_entity.id
_entity.type
_entity.pdbx_description
1 polymer ?
#
loop_
_entity_poly.entity_id
_entity_poly.type
_entity_poly.pdbx_seq_one_letter_code
_entity_poly.pdbx_strand_id
1 'polypeptide(L)'
;MQRLTIDQQTEALEEKTTFSLKYDLPWEALWVGEVKPFDVTYQISISFVPSNRMKFKHAQLYIPTPNPSVVIESPDIELSLPDALAAHFFYKFDKPSRSPLCLSHYSKGAKWSEDQYIADTIVPWIIQHLAAYEVWEDTGFWNLPEEHPRSGSFKSEEAEQSNPKLETKKISEPPHENMKSLANNKFNLALLSTSSRLTIERATEQYD
;
A
#
# COMPACT_ATOMS: atom_id res chain seq x y z
N MET A 1 -18.27 19.67 -10.80
CA MET A 1 -16.88 19.59 -11.27
C MET A 1 -16.86 18.88 -12.61
N GLN A 2 -16.10 19.42 -13.57
CA GLN A 2 -15.89 18.84 -14.90
C GLN A 2 -14.66 17.93 -14.84
N ARG A 3 -14.79 16.68 -15.28
CA ARG A 3 -13.64 15.75 -15.35
C ARG A 3 -12.70 16.13 -16.47
N LEU A 4 -11.41 15.97 -16.23
CA LEU A 4 -10.38 16.15 -17.25
C LEU A 4 -10.33 14.92 -18.17
N THR A 5 -10.14 15.16 -19.46
CA THR A 5 -9.94 14.12 -20.47
C THR A 5 -8.51 13.58 -20.41
N ILE A 6 -8.26 12.41 -21.02
CA ILE A 6 -6.89 11.86 -21.13
C ILE A 6 -5.98 12.80 -21.91
N ASP A 7 -6.48 13.45 -22.95
CA ASP A 7 -5.71 14.42 -23.74
C ASP A 7 -5.28 15.60 -22.86
N GLN A 8 -6.19 16.16 -22.06
CA GLN A 8 -5.86 17.24 -21.12
C GLN A 8 -4.87 16.80 -20.04
N GLN A 9 -5.01 15.58 -19.52
CA GLN A 9 -4.05 15.03 -18.56
C GLN A 9 -2.67 14.84 -19.20
N THR A 10 -2.63 14.37 -20.45
CA THR A 10 -1.40 14.13 -21.21
C THR A 10 -0.69 15.43 -21.53
N GLU A 11 -1.40 16.41 -22.06
CA GLU A 11 -0.85 17.74 -22.36
C GLU A 11 -0.20 18.35 -21.10
N ALA A 12 -0.91 18.32 -19.97
CA ALA A 12 -0.37 18.85 -18.71
C ALA A 12 0.86 18.07 -18.20
N LEU A 13 0.89 16.74 -18.38
CA LEU A 13 2.04 15.92 -17.98
C LEU A 13 3.27 16.22 -18.86
N GLU A 14 3.09 16.27 -20.18
CA GLU A 14 4.19 16.51 -21.12
C GLU A 14 4.73 17.94 -21.05
N GLU A 15 3.88 18.93 -20.74
CA GLU A 15 4.30 20.32 -20.56
C GLU A 15 5.10 20.53 -19.27
N LYS A 16 4.66 19.92 -18.17
CA LYS A 16 5.15 20.25 -16.82
C LYS A 16 6.17 19.26 -16.27
N THR A 17 6.28 18.08 -16.87
CA THR A 17 7.03 16.95 -16.31
C THR A 17 7.76 16.17 -17.39
N THR A 18 8.41 15.08 -17.01
CA THR A 18 9.10 14.14 -17.93
C THR A 18 8.19 13.02 -18.42
N PHE A 19 6.94 12.95 -17.94
CA PHE A 19 6.02 11.87 -18.26
C PHE A 19 5.49 12.00 -19.68
N SER A 20 5.53 10.88 -20.40
CA SER A 20 5.01 10.76 -21.77
C SER A 20 3.98 9.64 -21.82
N LEU A 21 2.94 9.83 -22.63
CA LEU A 21 1.92 8.80 -22.84
C LEU A 21 2.54 7.60 -23.58
N LYS A 22 2.42 6.41 -22.99
CA LYS A 22 2.87 5.15 -23.61
C LYS A 22 1.73 4.44 -24.32
N TYR A 23 0.58 4.32 -23.65
CA TYR A 23 -0.61 3.70 -24.23
C TYR A 23 -1.87 4.45 -23.79
N ASP A 24 -2.79 4.65 -24.72
CA ASP A 24 -4.16 5.08 -24.46
C ASP A 24 -5.12 3.99 -24.92
N LEU A 25 -5.46 3.09 -24.00
CA LEU A 25 -6.40 2.01 -24.24
C LEU A 25 -7.83 2.48 -23.97
N PRO A 26 -8.85 1.80 -24.53
CA PRO A 26 -10.24 2.19 -24.32
C PRO A 26 -10.68 2.23 -22.85
N TRP A 27 -9.94 1.60 -21.94
CA TRP A 27 -10.26 1.53 -20.51
C TRP A 27 -9.15 2.07 -19.58
N GLU A 28 -7.95 2.33 -20.08
CA GLU A 28 -6.78 2.70 -19.27
C GLU A 28 -5.81 3.57 -20.07
N ALA A 29 -5.21 4.56 -19.42
CA ALA A 29 -4.07 5.29 -19.93
C ALA A 29 -2.83 4.99 -19.08
N LEU A 30 -1.67 4.88 -19.72
CA LEU A 30 -0.39 4.64 -19.07
C LEU A 30 0.61 5.71 -19.49
N TRP A 31 1.14 6.46 -18.53
CA TRP A 31 2.27 7.36 -18.74
C TRP A 31 3.51 6.81 -18.09
N VAL A 32 4.67 7.06 -18.70
CA VAL A 32 5.98 6.73 -18.12
C VAL A 32 6.86 7.95 -18.17
N GLY A 33 7.55 8.22 -17.06
CA GLY A 33 8.43 9.35 -16.88
C GLY A 33 9.51 9.06 -15.85
N GLU A 34 10.35 10.06 -15.61
CA GLU A 34 11.45 10.00 -14.65
C GLU A 34 11.29 11.06 -13.56
N VAL A 35 11.56 10.67 -12.33
CA VAL A 35 11.58 11.57 -11.18
C VAL A 35 12.87 11.37 -10.40
N LYS A 36 13.43 12.47 -9.88
CA LYS A 36 14.60 12.44 -9.02
C LYS A 36 14.30 13.26 -7.76
N PRO A 37 13.91 12.63 -6.64
CA PRO A 37 13.61 13.32 -5.40
C PRO A 37 14.87 13.93 -4.76
N PHE A 38 15.87 13.08 -4.44
CA PHE A 38 17.20 13.54 -4.03
C PHE A 38 18.30 12.86 -4.84
N ASP A 39 18.64 11.61 -4.51
CA ASP A 39 19.86 10.98 -5.01
C ASP A 39 19.60 9.97 -6.13
N VAL A 40 18.48 9.25 -6.04
CA VAL A 40 18.13 8.20 -7.01
C VAL A 40 17.18 8.75 -8.06
N THR A 41 17.43 8.39 -9.32
CA THR A 41 16.48 8.66 -10.42
C THR A 41 15.63 7.43 -10.61
N TYR A 42 14.32 7.60 -10.49
CA TYR A 42 13.33 6.55 -10.67
C TYR A 42 12.64 6.72 -12.01
N GLN A 43 12.53 5.62 -12.75
CA GLN A 43 11.56 5.52 -13.83
C GLN A 43 10.23 5.06 -13.23
N ILE A 44 9.17 5.81 -13.50
CA ILE A 44 7.85 5.63 -12.88
C ILE A 44 6.82 5.42 -13.98
N SER A 45 5.90 4.48 -13.76
CA SER A 45 4.68 4.35 -14.53
C SER A 45 3.48 4.83 -13.71
N ILE A 46 2.61 5.61 -14.36
CA ILE A 46 1.32 6.05 -13.82
C ILE A 46 0.25 5.43 -14.70
N SER A 47 -0.54 4.52 -14.14
CA SER A 47 -1.70 3.95 -14.83
C SER A 47 -2.98 4.54 -14.26
N PHE A 48 -3.88 4.94 -15.16
CA PHE A 48 -5.14 5.60 -14.81
C PHE A 48 -6.28 4.97 -15.57
N VAL A 49 -7.33 4.60 -14.83
CA VAL A 49 -8.56 4.03 -15.38
C VAL A 49 -9.68 5.06 -15.26
N PRO A 50 -10.07 5.78 -16.34
CA PRO A 50 -11.12 6.79 -16.23
C PRO A 50 -12.48 6.15 -15.95
N SER A 51 -13.18 6.65 -14.92
CA SER A 51 -14.50 6.14 -14.53
C SER A 51 -15.55 6.21 -15.65
N ASN A 52 -15.40 7.16 -16.58
CA ASN A 52 -16.32 7.35 -17.70
C ASN A 52 -16.12 6.34 -18.85
N ARG A 53 -14.95 5.71 -18.94
CA ARG A 53 -14.60 4.74 -19.99
C ARG A 53 -15.08 3.32 -19.66
N MET A 54 -15.21 2.99 -18.38
CA MET A 54 -15.72 1.69 -17.90
C MET A 54 -17.22 1.73 -17.56
N LYS A 55 -18.08 2.10 -18.53
CA LYS A 55 -19.54 2.06 -18.36
C LYS A 55 -20.14 0.78 -18.95
N PHE A 56 -20.36 -0.22 -18.11
CA PHE A 56 -21.17 -1.38 -18.47
C PHE A 56 -22.63 -1.11 -18.08
N LYS A 57 -23.57 -1.25 -19.03
CA LYS A 57 -25.01 -0.93 -18.84
C LYS A 57 -25.67 -1.64 -17.63
N HIS A 58 -25.08 -2.71 -17.12
CA HIS A 58 -25.61 -3.52 -16.02
C HIS A 58 -24.56 -3.94 -14.98
N ALA A 59 -23.40 -3.27 -14.91
CA ALA A 59 -22.41 -3.59 -13.89
C ALA A 59 -21.90 -2.33 -13.17
N GLN A 60 -22.06 -2.31 -11.84
CA GLN A 60 -21.40 -1.35 -10.97
C GLN A 60 -20.01 -1.90 -10.66
N LEU A 61 -18.99 -1.45 -11.40
CA LEU A 61 -17.62 -1.89 -11.15
C LEU A 61 -17.04 -1.10 -9.96
N TYR A 62 -16.68 -1.82 -8.91
CA TYR A 62 -15.88 -1.28 -7.81
C TYR A 62 -14.40 -1.50 -8.14
N ILE A 63 -13.63 -0.43 -8.26
CA ILE A 63 -12.18 -0.51 -8.42
C ILE A 63 -11.58 -0.45 -7.01
N PRO A 64 -11.04 -1.56 -6.47
CA PRO A 64 -10.62 -1.64 -5.07
C PRO A 64 -9.32 -0.88 -4.79
N THR A 65 -8.51 -0.57 -5.80
CA THR A 65 -7.23 0.12 -5.66
C THR A 65 -7.39 1.63 -5.84
N PRO A 66 -6.56 2.46 -5.15
CA PRO A 66 -6.51 3.88 -5.45
C PRO A 66 -6.09 4.08 -6.91
N ASN A 67 -6.80 4.98 -7.57
CA ASN A 67 -6.62 5.34 -8.96
C ASN A 67 -6.32 6.85 -8.98
N PRO A 68 -5.21 7.31 -9.58
CA PRO A 68 -4.23 6.56 -10.39
C PRO A 68 -3.34 5.58 -9.60
N SER A 69 -2.90 4.51 -10.27
CA SER A 69 -1.92 3.55 -9.75
C SER A 69 -0.52 3.97 -10.18
N VAL A 70 0.45 3.94 -9.27
CA VAL A 70 1.82 4.37 -9.54
C VAL A 70 2.81 3.30 -9.16
N VAL A 71 3.66 2.89 -10.10
CA VAL A 71 4.64 1.81 -9.90
C VAL A 71 6.04 2.29 -10.30
N ILE A 72 7.03 1.83 -9.54
CA ILE A 72 8.43 2.05 -9.88
C ILE A 72 8.84 1.01 -10.92
N GLU A 73 9.32 1.49 -12.07
CA GLU A 73 9.79 0.66 -13.18
C GLU A 73 11.29 0.36 -13.07
N SER A 74 12.06 1.31 -12.56
CA SER A 74 13.49 1.21 -12.30
C SER A 74 13.91 2.24 -11.25
N PRO A 75 14.86 1.93 -10.34
CA PRO A 75 15.43 0.60 -10.10
C PRO A 75 14.37 -0.39 -9.60
N ASP A 76 14.65 -1.70 -9.69
CA ASP A 76 13.80 -2.70 -9.04
C ASP A 76 14.03 -2.61 -7.52
N ILE A 77 12.95 -2.38 -6.78
CA ILE A 77 12.96 -2.24 -5.31
C ILE A 77 12.31 -3.47 -4.70
N GLU A 78 13.07 -4.34 -4.07
CA GLU A 78 12.54 -5.52 -3.40
C GLU A 78 12.33 -5.25 -1.91
N LEU A 79 11.07 -5.05 -1.51
CA LEU A 79 10.69 -4.89 -0.11
C LEU A 79 10.08 -6.20 0.42
N SER A 80 10.34 -6.50 1.70
CA SER A 80 9.53 -7.46 2.44
C SER A 80 8.13 -6.87 2.70
N LEU A 81 7.13 -7.71 3.03
CA LEU A 81 5.79 -7.19 3.37
C LEU A 81 5.84 -6.16 4.53
N PRO A 82 6.55 -6.40 5.65
CA PRO A 82 6.70 -5.39 6.71
C PRO A 82 7.30 -4.07 6.22
N ASP A 83 8.35 -4.15 5.41
CA ASP A 83 9.08 -2.98 4.89
C ASP A 83 8.22 -2.19 3.90
N ALA A 84 7.53 -2.89 3.00
CA ALA A 84 6.57 -2.29 2.08
C ALA A 84 5.49 -1.51 2.83
N LEU A 85 4.92 -2.09 3.89
CA LEU A 85 3.90 -1.39 4.68
C LEU A 85 4.50 -0.20 5.47
N ALA A 86 5.73 -0.32 5.97
CA ALA A 86 6.42 0.75 6.69
C ALA A 86 6.80 1.92 5.77
N ALA A 87 7.19 1.60 4.54
CA ALA A 87 7.57 2.55 3.49
C ALA A 87 6.40 2.97 2.58
N HIS A 88 5.17 2.62 2.96
CA HIS A 88 3.95 3.00 2.30
C HIS A 88 3.74 2.48 0.85
N PHE A 89 3.99 1.20 0.61
CA PHE A 89 3.68 0.50 -0.63
C PHE A 89 2.46 -0.41 -0.47
N PHE A 90 1.62 -0.47 -1.51
CA PHE A 90 0.59 -1.51 -1.66
C PHE A 90 1.26 -2.83 -2.07
N TYR A 91 1.68 -3.61 -1.08
CA TYR A 91 2.44 -4.84 -1.30
C TYR A 91 1.74 -5.82 -2.24
N LYS A 92 2.46 -6.22 -3.30
CA LYS A 92 2.05 -7.27 -4.24
C LYS A 92 2.81 -8.56 -3.98
N PHE A 93 2.09 -9.63 -3.63
CA PHE A 93 2.69 -10.94 -3.36
C PHE A 93 3.24 -11.62 -4.62
N ASP A 94 2.63 -11.38 -5.78
CA ASP A 94 3.02 -11.98 -7.06
C ASP A 94 4.28 -11.34 -7.64
N LYS A 95 4.41 -10.01 -7.50
CA LYS A 95 5.58 -9.26 -7.95
C LYS A 95 5.91 -8.12 -6.99
N PRO A 96 6.62 -8.40 -5.88
CA PRO A 96 6.93 -7.41 -4.84
C PRO A 96 7.61 -6.15 -5.38
N SER A 97 8.52 -6.30 -6.35
CA SER A 97 9.22 -5.17 -6.98
C SER A 97 8.33 -4.22 -7.77
N ARG A 98 7.06 -4.58 -7.99
CA ARG A 98 6.05 -3.79 -8.69
C ARG A 98 4.86 -3.45 -7.80
N SER A 99 5.09 -3.41 -6.49
CA SER A 99 4.14 -2.89 -5.51
C SER A 99 3.88 -1.41 -5.79
N PRO A 100 2.63 -0.97 -5.97
CA PRO A 100 2.33 0.44 -6.21
C PRO A 100 2.57 1.32 -4.97
N LEU A 101 2.89 2.60 -5.20
CA LEU A 101 3.01 3.59 -4.14
C LEU A 101 1.63 3.89 -3.50
N CYS A 102 1.60 4.04 -2.18
CA CYS A 102 0.46 4.61 -1.47
C CYS A 102 0.62 6.13 -1.40
N LEU A 103 0.06 6.84 -2.39
CA LEU A 103 0.08 8.30 -2.48
C LEU A 103 -1.12 8.99 -1.79
N SER A 104 -1.99 8.21 -1.17
CA SER A 104 -3.27 8.69 -0.64
C SER A 104 -3.18 8.96 0.86
N HIS A 105 -3.47 10.21 1.26
CA HIS A 105 -3.50 10.63 2.66
C HIS A 105 -4.87 10.31 3.28
N TYR A 106 -5.22 9.02 3.40
CA TYR A 106 -6.55 8.60 3.85
C TYR A 106 -6.95 9.19 5.20
N SER A 107 -6.00 9.33 6.14
CA SER A 107 -6.24 9.90 7.47
C SER A 107 -6.50 11.41 7.46
N LYS A 108 -6.01 12.15 6.45
CA LYS A 108 -6.15 13.61 6.34
C LYS A 108 -7.20 14.05 5.33
N GLY A 109 -7.85 13.11 4.65
CA GLY A 109 -8.93 13.39 3.70
C GLY A 109 -8.49 13.95 2.35
N ALA A 110 -7.18 14.08 2.08
CA ALA A 110 -6.71 14.43 0.75
C ALA A 110 -6.93 13.23 -0.17
N LYS A 111 -7.93 13.37 -1.04
CA LYS A 111 -8.29 12.41 -2.07
C LYS A 111 -8.12 13.09 -3.40
N TRP A 112 -7.39 12.44 -4.30
CA TRP A 112 -7.36 12.86 -5.68
C TRP A 112 -8.73 12.62 -6.33
N SER A 113 -9.15 13.52 -7.22
CA SER A 113 -10.34 13.36 -8.06
C SER A 113 -10.03 13.65 -9.54
N GLU A 114 -10.82 13.06 -10.44
CA GLU A 114 -10.60 13.10 -11.91
C GLU A 114 -10.71 14.49 -12.56
N ASP A 115 -11.03 15.52 -11.79
CA ASP A 115 -11.00 16.92 -12.21
C ASP A 115 -9.70 17.65 -11.81
N GLN A 116 -8.77 16.96 -11.15
CA GLN A 116 -7.44 17.45 -10.83
C GLN A 116 -6.42 16.91 -11.83
N TYR A 117 -5.48 17.76 -12.25
CA TYR A 117 -4.38 17.33 -13.11
C TYR A 117 -3.43 16.39 -12.35
N ILE A 118 -3.10 15.24 -12.94
CA ILE A 118 -2.10 14.30 -12.42
C ILE A 118 -0.75 15.01 -12.25
N ALA A 119 -0.38 15.84 -13.22
CA ALA A 119 0.84 16.64 -13.19
C ALA A 119 0.93 17.59 -11.98
N ASP A 120 -0.19 18.15 -11.53
CA ASP A 120 -0.24 19.13 -10.43
C ASP A 120 -0.48 18.49 -9.05
N THR A 121 -0.76 17.18 -9.00
CA THR A 121 -1.15 16.48 -7.77
C THR A 121 -0.33 15.21 -7.58
N ILE A 122 -0.59 14.18 -8.38
CA ILE A 122 0.03 12.87 -8.28
C ILE A 122 1.55 12.96 -8.47
N VAL A 123 2.05 13.69 -9.46
CA VAL A 123 3.51 13.81 -9.69
C VAL A 123 4.23 14.44 -8.49
N PRO A 124 3.79 15.59 -7.94
CA PRO A 124 4.32 16.09 -6.68
C PRO A 124 4.25 15.10 -5.52
N TRP A 125 3.16 14.34 -5.38
CA TRP A 125 3.03 13.31 -4.34
C TRP A 125 3.99 12.15 -4.54
N ILE A 126 4.25 11.72 -5.78
CA ILE A 126 5.29 10.72 -6.10
C ILE A 126 6.65 11.20 -5.61
N ILE A 127 7.01 12.44 -5.93
CA ILE A 127 8.31 13.02 -5.54
C ILE A 127 8.43 13.07 -4.01
N GLN A 128 7.38 13.54 -3.32
CA GLN A 128 7.36 13.59 -1.85
C GLN A 128 7.49 12.20 -1.22
N HIS A 129 6.75 11.22 -1.75
CA HIS A 129 6.76 9.86 -1.28
C HIS A 129 8.14 9.21 -1.46
N LEU A 130 8.75 9.35 -2.64
CA LEU A 130 10.06 8.78 -2.91
C LEU A 130 11.18 9.50 -2.14
N ALA A 131 11.05 10.81 -1.90
CA ALA A 131 11.92 11.54 -0.97
C ALA A 131 11.84 10.97 0.46
N ALA A 132 10.63 10.67 0.93
CA ALA A 132 10.42 10.03 2.23
C ALA A 132 10.95 8.60 2.28
N TYR A 133 10.79 7.85 1.19
CA TYR A 133 11.36 6.52 1.01
C TYR A 133 12.89 6.54 1.13
N GLU A 134 13.58 7.46 0.44
CA GLU A 134 15.04 7.58 0.52
C GLU A 134 15.51 7.87 1.95
N VAL A 135 14.80 8.74 2.68
CA VAL A 135 15.10 9.00 4.10
C VAL A 135 14.79 7.78 4.97
N TRP A 136 13.73 7.03 4.66
CA TRP A 136 13.36 5.82 5.39
C TRP A 136 14.37 4.70 5.19
N GLU A 137 14.91 4.52 3.99
CA GLU A 137 16.00 3.55 3.72
C GLU A 137 17.23 3.85 4.58
N ASP A 138 17.56 5.13 4.77
CA ASP A 138 18.71 5.55 5.58
C ASP A 138 18.45 5.46 7.09
N THR A 139 17.23 5.77 7.54
CA THR A 139 16.93 5.99 8.97
C THR A 139 16.05 4.92 9.60
N GLY A 140 15.34 4.13 8.80
CA GLY A 140 14.26 3.24 9.19
C GLY A 140 12.99 3.94 9.67
N PHE A 141 12.90 5.28 9.59
CA PHE A 141 11.78 6.07 10.11
C PHE A 141 11.01 6.79 9.00
N TRP A 142 9.71 6.49 8.89
CA TRP A 142 8.84 7.16 7.93
C TRP A 142 8.47 8.55 8.43
N ASN A 143 8.80 9.58 7.65
CA ASN A 143 8.73 10.98 8.06
C ASN A 143 7.55 11.76 7.46
N LEU A 144 6.75 11.16 6.58
CA LEU A 144 5.51 11.77 6.11
C LEU A 144 4.36 11.51 7.09
N PRO A 145 3.44 12.47 7.27
CA PRO A 145 2.37 12.37 8.25
C PRO A 145 1.17 11.53 7.75
N GLU A 146 1.37 10.77 6.69
CA GLU A 146 0.36 9.90 6.10
C GLU A 146 0.25 8.62 6.93
N GLU A 147 -0.95 8.07 7.02
CA GLU A 147 -1.15 6.74 7.60
C GLU A 147 -1.40 5.76 6.47
N HIS A 148 -0.61 4.68 6.41
CA HIS A 148 -0.87 3.61 5.47
C HIS A 148 -2.21 2.94 5.87
N PRO A 149 -3.12 2.70 4.92
CA PRO A 149 -4.32 1.92 5.24
C PRO A 149 -3.85 0.57 5.79
N ARG A 150 -4.16 0.29 7.06
CA ARG A 150 -3.86 -1.02 7.65
C ARG A 150 -4.53 -2.06 6.77
N SER A 151 -3.73 -3.01 6.26
CA SER A 151 -4.23 -4.21 5.59
C SER A 151 -5.26 -4.86 6.52
N GLY A 152 -6.55 -4.70 6.21
CA GLY A 152 -7.65 -5.22 7.01
C GLY A 152 -8.47 -4.13 7.74
N SER A 153 -9.21 -3.33 6.99
CA SER A 153 -10.51 -2.80 7.46
C SER A 153 -11.67 -3.39 6.65
N PHE A 154 -11.58 -4.69 6.32
CA PHE A 154 -12.79 -5.48 6.42
C PHE A 154 -13.12 -5.53 7.89
N LYS A 155 -14.12 -4.75 8.33
CA LYS A 155 -14.68 -4.90 9.66
C LYS A 155 -15.07 -6.38 9.80
N SER A 156 -14.34 -7.13 10.61
CA SER A 156 -14.96 -8.24 11.29
C SER A 156 -16.07 -7.60 12.14
N GLU A 157 -17.31 -7.76 11.70
CA GLU A 157 -18.46 -7.66 12.60
C GLU A 157 -18.31 -8.81 13.60
N GLU A 158 -17.48 -8.59 14.61
CA GLU A 158 -17.34 -9.51 15.73
C GLU A 158 -18.09 -8.92 16.92
N ALA A 159 -19.26 -9.51 17.14
CA ALA A 159 -19.87 -9.74 18.44
C ALA A 159 -20.08 -8.51 19.34
N GLU A 160 -21.03 -7.67 18.97
CA GLU A 160 -21.86 -6.96 19.96
C GLU A 160 -23.17 -7.74 20.17
N GLN A 161 -23.04 -8.98 20.65
CA GLN A 161 -24.12 -9.61 21.41
C GLN A 161 -23.82 -9.40 22.88
N SER A 162 -24.36 -8.29 23.38
CA SER A 162 -24.89 -8.11 24.73
C SER A 162 -24.36 -9.07 25.79
N ASN A 163 -23.40 -8.58 26.57
CA ASN A 163 -23.04 -9.15 27.86
C ASN A 163 -24.18 -8.81 28.86
N PRO A 164 -25.06 -9.73 29.30
CA PRO A 164 -26.03 -9.40 30.32
C PRO A 164 -25.32 -9.42 31.68
N LYS A 165 -25.21 -8.22 32.24
CA LYS A 165 -25.01 -7.87 33.65
C LYS A 165 -25.40 -9.02 34.60
N LEU A 166 -24.43 -9.67 35.22
CA LEU A 166 -24.67 -10.56 36.36
C LEU A 166 -25.17 -9.72 37.55
N GLU A 167 -26.48 -9.75 37.78
CA GLU A 167 -27.06 -9.45 39.09
C GLU A 167 -26.83 -10.63 40.02
N THR A 168 -26.11 -10.38 41.12
CA THR A 168 -25.96 -11.30 42.24
C THR A 168 -27.32 -11.56 42.89
N LYS A 169 -27.93 -12.71 42.58
CA LYS A 169 -29.06 -13.25 43.36
C LYS A 169 -28.59 -14.45 44.17
N LYS A 170 -28.60 -14.24 45.49
CA LYS A 170 -28.30 -15.17 46.58
C LYS A 170 -29.19 -16.42 46.48
N ILE A 171 -28.61 -17.59 46.24
CA ILE A 171 -29.27 -18.89 46.45
C ILE A 171 -28.25 -19.85 47.10
N SER A 172 -28.77 -20.59 48.08
CA SER A 172 -28.18 -21.46 49.09
C SER A 172 -27.29 -22.62 48.58
N GLU A 173 -26.43 -23.09 49.49
CA GLU A 173 -25.47 -24.21 49.38
C GLU A 173 -26.02 -25.50 48.72
N PRO A 174 -25.18 -26.26 47.99
CA PRO A 174 -25.53 -27.58 47.48
C PRO A 174 -25.04 -28.72 48.42
N PRO A 175 -25.75 -29.85 48.52
CA PRO A 175 -25.20 -31.08 49.08
C PRO A 175 -24.54 -31.95 47.99
N HIS A 176 -23.36 -32.45 48.36
CA HIS A 176 -22.70 -33.73 48.04
C HIS A 176 -22.80 -34.39 46.64
N GLU A 177 -21.59 -34.78 46.20
CA GLU A 177 -21.20 -36.05 45.56
C GLU A 177 -20.91 -36.14 44.04
N ASN A 178 -19.60 -36.37 43.81
CA ASN A 178 -18.97 -37.43 43.02
C ASN A 178 -18.57 -37.26 41.52
N MET A 179 -17.24 -37.24 41.37
CA MET A 179 -16.39 -38.08 40.51
C MET A 179 -16.18 -37.80 39.00
N LYS A 180 -14.92 -37.43 38.73
CA LYS A 180 -13.95 -38.00 37.75
C LYS A 180 -13.84 -37.44 36.30
N SER A 181 -12.62 -36.95 36.05
CA SER A 181 -11.76 -37.18 34.87
C SER A 181 -12.15 -36.40 33.59
N LEU A 182 -11.28 -35.89 32.70
CA LEU A 182 -9.86 -36.07 32.34
C LEU A 182 -9.30 -34.68 31.94
N ALA A 183 -8.13 -34.24 32.40
CA ALA A 183 -6.78 -34.48 31.84
C ALA A 183 -6.53 -33.94 30.41
N ASN A 184 -5.61 -32.96 30.36
CA ASN A 184 -4.58 -32.67 29.35
C ASN A 184 -4.97 -32.04 28.00
N ASN A 185 -4.50 -30.80 27.75
CA ASN A 185 -3.22 -30.63 27.05
C ASN A 185 -2.70 -29.17 27.11
N LYS A 186 -1.41 -29.04 27.47
CA LYS A 186 -0.59 -27.84 27.37
C LYS A 186 0.26 -27.94 26.11
N PHE A 187 0.39 -26.87 25.34
CA PHE A 187 1.60 -26.61 24.54
C PHE A 187 1.90 -25.11 24.52
N ASN A 188 3.04 -24.77 25.12
CA ASN A 188 3.78 -23.52 24.93
C ASN A 188 4.86 -23.78 23.89
N LEU A 189 5.18 -22.80 23.04
CA LEU A 189 6.55 -22.65 22.54
C LEU A 189 6.87 -21.17 22.27
N ALA A 190 7.98 -20.75 22.84
CA ALA A 190 8.57 -19.42 22.75
C ALA A 190 9.79 -19.42 21.80
N LEU A 191 10.06 -18.24 21.24
CA LEU A 191 11.36 -17.64 20.88
C LEU A 191 12.39 -18.45 20.09
N LEU A 192 12.89 -17.86 18.99
CA LEU A 192 14.32 -17.76 18.70
C LEU A 192 14.63 -16.51 17.84
N SER A 193 15.46 -15.62 18.38
CA SER A 193 16.25 -14.63 17.64
C SER A 193 17.48 -15.29 17.03
N THR A 194 18.00 -14.80 15.90
CA THR A 194 19.45 -14.61 15.70
C THR A 194 19.75 -13.75 14.47
N SER A 195 20.75 -12.90 14.67
CA SER A 195 21.37 -11.95 13.74
C SER A 195 22.34 -12.65 12.78
N SER A 196 22.52 -12.13 11.57
CA SER A 196 23.76 -12.27 10.78
C SER A 196 23.89 -11.19 9.69
N ARG A 197 24.89 -10.32 9.86
CA ARG A 197 25.50 -9.46 8.83
C ARG A 197 26.32 -10.33 7.86
N LEU A 198 26.29 -10.05 6.57
CA LEU A 198 27.33 -10.49 5.62
C LEU A 198 27.70 -9.35 4.65
N THR A 199 28.98 -8.98 4.74
CA THR A 199 29.75 -8.15 3.82
C THR A 199 30.07 -8.96 2.56
N ILE A 200 30.03 -8.35 1.36
CA ILE A 200 30.60 -8.95 0.14
C ILE A 200 31.67 -8.00 -0.43
N GLU A 201 32.91 -8.49 -0.44
CA GLU A 201 34.07 -7.91 -1.13
C GLU A 201 34.05 -8.20 -2.64
N ARG A 202 34.64 -7.27 -3.40
CA ARG A 202 34.90 -7.35 -4.84
C ARG A 202 35.88 -8.48 -5.19
N ALA A 203 35.57 -9.24 -6.24
CA ALA A 203 36.54 -10.03 -6.98
C ALA A 203 36.66 -9.50 -8.42
N THR A 204 37.86 -9.02 -8.76
CA THR A 204 38.32 -8.77 -10.13
C THR A 204 38.91 -10.05 -10.70
N GLU A 205 38.53 -10.45 -11.90
CA GLU A 205 39.33 -11.40 -12.69
C GLU A 205 39.26 -11.08 -14.20
N GLN A 206 40.46 -10.93 -14.75
CA GLN A 206 40.81 -10.79 -16.17
C GLN A 206 40.44 -12.05 -16.96
N TYR A 207 40.05 -11.86 -18.22
CA TYR A 207 40.16 -12.88 -19.25
C TYR A 207 41.13 -12.38 -20.33
N ASP A 208 42.03 -13.28 -20.73
CA ASP A 208 43.05 -13.18 -21.76
C ASP A 208 42.51 -12.83 -23.16
#